data_AF-A0A6P0T520-F1
#
_entry.id   AF-A0A6P0T520-F1
#
_cell.length_a   1.000
_cell.length_b   1.000
_cell.length_c   1.000
_cell.angle_alpha   90.00
_cell.angle_beta   90.00
_cell.angle_gamma   90.00
#
_symmetry.space_group_name_H-M   'P 1'
#
loop_
_entity.id
_entity.type
_entity.pdbx_description
1 polymer ?
#
loop_
_entity_poly.entity_id
_entity_poly.type
_entity_poly.pdbx_seq_one_letter_code
_entity_poly.pdbx_strand_id
1 'polypeptide(L)'
;MKKQLFYLIKITSTILITCALFLEIWDIYLELNDGSIPSNLSSVLWLASIALISHLLEGVIAAFKANSCDKNPINYGIYTFFVGFVGLWELFNPTSESSS
;
A
#
# COMPACT_ATOMS: atom_id res chain seq x y z
N MET A 1 3.15 -18.86 -13.48
CA MET A 1 2.57 -18.90 -12.12
C MET A 1 3.00 -17.74 -11.22
N LYS A 2 4.29 -17.51 -10.92
CA LYS A 2 4.72 -16.39 -10.03
C LYS A 2 4.24 -15.00 -10.49
N LYS A 3 4.32 -14.70 -11.80
CA LYS A 3 3.86 -13.41 -12.37
C LYS A 3 2.36 -13.17 -12.21
N GLN A 4 1.52 -14.18 -12.46
CA GLN A 4 0.07 -14.08 -12.28
C GLN A 4 -0.31 -13.88 -10.82
N LEU A 5 0.37 -14.59 -9.90
CA LEU A 5 0.18 -14.41 -8.47
C LEU A 5 0.54 -12.98 -8.03
N PHE A 6 1.69 -12.45 -8.45
CA PHE A 6 2.07 -11.07 -8.16
C PHE A 6 1.05 -10.08 -8.72
N TYR A 7 0.64 -10.25 -9.97
CA TYR A 7 -0.38 -9.38 -10.57
C TYR A 7 -1.69 -9.35 -9.77
N LEU A 8 -2.18 -10.51 -9.33
CA LEU A 8 -3.37 -10.61 -8.48
C LEU A 8 -3.15 -9.95 -7.11
N ILE A 9 -2.00 -10.17 -6.48
CA ILE A 9 -1.66 -9.52 -5.20
C ILE A 9 -1.69 -8.00 -5.35
N LYS A 10 -1.09 -7.44 -6.42
CA LYS A 10 -1.07 -5.99 -6.63
C LYS A 10 -2.46 -5.41 -6.76
N ILE A 11 -3.33 -6.05 -7.55
CA ILE A 11 -4.72 -5.60 -7.73
C ILE A 11 -5.47 -5.65 -6.40
N THR A 12 -5.46 -6.81 -5.73
CA THR A 12 -6.17 -7.00 -4.47
C THR A 12 -5.66 -6.04 -3.40
N SER A 13 -4.34 -5.89 -3.28
CA SER A 13 -3.70 -4.98 -2.34
C SER A 13 -4.08 -3.53 -2.62
N THR A 14 -4.04 -3.08 -3.87
CA THR A 14 -4.43 -1.71 -4.25
C THR A 14 -5.88 -1.43 -3.85
N ILE A 15 -6.79 -2.38 -4.10
CA ILE A 15 -8.21 -2.25 -3.71
C ILE A 15 -8.33 -2.17 -2.19
N LEU A 16 -7.70 -3.08 -1.45
CA LEU A 16 -7.79 -3.13 0.02
C LEU A 16 -7.20 -1.88 0.67
N ILE A 17 -6.05 -1.39 0.22
CA ILE A 17 -5.40 -0.17 0.73
C ILE A 17 -6.23 1.07 0.40
N THR A 18 -6.85 1.11 -0.78
CA THR A 18 -7.78 2.19 -1.12
C THR A 18 -9.00 2.18 -0.19
N CYS A 19 -9.61 1.01 0.04
CA CYS A 19 -10.71 0.87 1.00
C CYS A 19 -10.30 1.23 2.43
N ALA A 20 -9.10 0.85 2.86
CA ALA A 20 -8.55 1.19 4.16
C ALA A 20 -8.40 2.71 4.32
N LEU A 21 -7.88 3.42 3.32
CA LEU A 21 -7.80 4.89 3.34
C LEU A 21 -9.18 5.52 3.48
N PHE A 22 -10.18 5.07 2.72
CA PHE A 22 -11.54 5.58 2.85
C PHE A 22 -12.14 5.31 4.23
N LEU A 23 -11.85 4.15 4.82
CA LEU A 23 -12.33 3.79 6.15
C LEU A 23 -11.72 4.68 7.24
N GLU A 24 -10.41 4.94 7.17
CA GLU A 24 -9.73 5.89 8.06
C GLU A 24 -10.25 7.32 7.89
N ILE A 25 -10.42 7.79 6.65
CA ILE A 25 -10.97 9.12 6.38
C ILE A 25 -12.40 9.23 6.93
N TRP A 26 -13.20 8.18 6.81
CA TRP A 26 -14.55 8.14 7.40
C TRP A 26 -14.47 8.23 8.92
N ASP A 27 -13.60 7.44 9.57
CA ASP A 27 -13.46 7.44 11.02
C ASP A 27 -13.05 8.83 11.54
N ILE A 28 -12.03 9.44 10.94
CA ILE A 28 -11.60 10.82 11.23
C ILE A 28 -12.76 11.81 11.03
N TYR A 29 -13.52 11.66 9.94
CA TYR A 29 -14.68 12.51 9.69
C TYR A 29 -15.75 12.37 10.78
N LEU A 30 -16.04 11.15 11.23
CA LEU A 30 -17.00 10.94 12.32
C LEU A 30 -16.49 11.53 13.63
N GLU A 31 -15.22 11.31 13.99
CA GLU A 31 -14.64 11.84 15.24
C GLU A 31 -14.70 13.38 15.27
N LEU A 32 -14.44 14.04 14.14
CA LEU A 32 -14.57 15.50 14.00
C LEU A 32 -16.02 16.02 14.09
N ASN A 33 -17.02 15.13 14.00
CA ASN A 33 -18.45 15.45 14.09
C ASN A 33 -19.12 14.77 15.31
N ASP A 34 -18.35 14.48 16.37
CA ASP A 34 -18.80 13.83 17.61
C ASP A 34 -19.48 12.46 17.39
N GLY A 35 -19.16 11.81 16.26
CA GLY A 35 -19.59 10.47 15.89
C GLY A 35 -18.54 9.41 16.21
N SER A 36 -18.90 8.15 16.05
CA SER A 36 -17.98 7.02 16.17
C SER A 36 -18.31 5.94 15.15
N ILE A 37 -17.29 5.23 14.68
CA ILE A 37 -17.49 4.15 13.72
C ILE A 37 -18.30 3.01 14.36
N PRO A 38 -19.19 2.33 13.61
CA PRO A 38 -19.91 1.18 14.11
C PRO A 38 -18.97 0.12 14.70
N SER A 39 -19.33 -0.46 15.85
CA SER A 39 -18.47 -1.39 16.60
C SER A 39 -18.07 -2.64 15.79
N ASN A 40 -18.92 -3.08 14.84
CA ASN A 40 -18.61 -4.17 13.92
C ASN A 40 -17.49 -3.84 12.92
N LEU A 41 -17.23 -2.55 12.68
CA LEU A 41 -16.14 -2.06 11.84
C LEU A 41 -14.89 -1.71 12.65
N SER A 42 -14.95 -1.63 13.99
CA SER A 42 -13.80 -1.26 14.81
C SER A 42 -12.60 -2.21 14.60
N SER A 43 -12.84 -3.52 14.59
CA SER A 43 -11.77 -4.50 14.30
C SER A 43 -11.24 -4.40 12.87
N VAL A 44 -12.11 -4.04 11.91
CA VAL A 44 -11.73 -3.84 10.51
C VAL A 44 -10.89 -2.59 10.35
N LEU A 45 -11.26 -1.50 11.03
CA LEU A 45 -10.52 -0.25 11.09
C LEU A 45 -9.13 -0.50 11.71
N TRP A 46 -9.04 -1.18 12.84
CA TRP A 46 -7.75 -1.52 13.45
C TRP A 46 -6.82 -2.30 12.50
N LEU A 47 -7.37 -3.28 11.77
CA LEU A 47 -6.61 -4.03 10.77
C LEU A 47 -6.22 -3.15 9.57
N ALA A 48 -7.11 -2.26 9.13
CA ALA A 48 -6.87 -1.28 8.09
C ALA A 48 -5.72 -0.32 8.48
N SER A 49 -5.71 0.18 9.72
CA SER A 49 -4.63 1.03 10.24
C SER A 49 -3.29 0.32 10.19
N ILE A 50 -3.22 -0.94 10.64
CA ILE A 50 -1.99 -1.74 10.59
C ILE A 50 -1.53 -1.92 9.14
N ALA A 51 -2.44 -2.29 8.24
CA ALA A 51 -2.12 -2.46 6.83
C ALA A 51 -1.57 -1.17 6.21
N LEU A 52 -2.20 -0.02 6.48
CA LEU A 52 -1.76 1.29 5.99
C LEU A 52 -0.38 1.67 6.53
N ILE A 53 -0.12 1.45 7.82
CA ILE A 53 1.19 1.73 8.43
C ILE A 53 2.26 0.83 7.82
N SER A 54 2.01 -0.47 7.67
CA SER A 54 2.96 -1.39 7.04
C SER A 54 3.27 -0.97 5.60
N HIS A 55 2.24 -0.67 4.81
CA HIS A 55 2.39 -0.20 3.44
C HIS A 55 3.11 1.15 3.34
N LEU A 56 2.89 2.05 4.30
CA LEU A 56 3.61 3.32 4.39
C LEU A 56 5.11 3.09 4.62
N LEU A 57 5.47 2.20 5.56
CA LEU A 57 6.87 1.85 5.80
C LEU A 57 7.51 1.23 4.55
N GLU A 58 6.81 0.35 3.85
CA GLU A 58 7.29 -0.25 2.61
C GLU A 58 7.49 0.81 1.52
N GLY A 59 6.52 1.71 1.34
CA GLY A 59 6.61 2.83 0.39
C GLY A 59 7.79 3.75 0.69
N VAL A 60 8.02 4.07 1.96
CA VAL A 60 9.16 4.88 2.41
C VAL A 60 10.49 4.17 2.12
N ILE A 61 10.61 2.89 2.45
CA ILE A 61 11.80 2.08 2.15
C ILE A 61 12.07 2.06 0.64
N ALA A 62 11.02 1.89 -0.17
CA ALA A 62 11.13 1.88 -1.63
C ALA A 62 11.58 3.24 -2.17
N ALA A 63 11.01 4.34 -1.67
CA ALA A 63 11.41 5.69 -2.08
C ALA A 63 12.90 5.96 -1.80
N PHE A 64 13.39 5.56 -0.62
CA PHE A 64 14.80 5.72 -0.27
C PHE A 64 15.74 4.88 -1.14
N LYS A 65 15.30 3.69 -1.58
CA LYS A 65 16.14 2.78 -2.38
C LYS A 65 15.98 2.95 -3.88
N ALA A 66 14.89 3.56 -4.35
CA ALA A 66 14.57 3.70 -5.76
C ALA A 66 15.65 4.44 -6.57
N ASN A 67 16.26 5.49 -6.01
CA ASN A 67 17.32 6.22 -6.71
C ASN A 67 18.56 5.35 -6.98
N SER A 68 18.86 4.38 -6.10
CA SER A 68 19.95 3.42 -6.30
C SER A 68 19.63 2.31 -7.32
N CYS A 69 18.38 2.25 -7.79
CA CYS A 69 17.87 1.26 -8.73
C CYS A 69 17.35 1.92 -10.02
N ASP A 70 17.78 3.15 -10.33
CA ASP A 70 17.38 3.94 -11.50
C ASP A 70 15.85 4.13 -11.64
N LYS A 71 15.13 4.20 -10.51
CA LYS A 71 13.69 4.49 -10.45
C LYS A 71 13.47 5.85 -9.79
N ASN A 72 12.42 6.57 -10.21
CA ASN A 72 12.01 7.81 -9.55
C ASN A 72 11.54 7.51 -8.11
N PRO A 73 12.14 8.11 -7.07
CA PRO A 73 11.82 7.85 -5.66
C PRO A 73 10.35 8.02 -5.30
N ILE A 74 9.74 9.12 -5.73
CA ILE A 74 8.36 9.47 -5.35
C ILE A 74 7.39 8.49 -6.02
N ASN A 75 7.51 8.30 -7.32
CA ASN A 75 6.62 7.41 -8.08
C ASN A 75 6.73 5.97 -7.57
N TYR A 76 7.94 5.49 -7.30
CA TYR A 76 8.14 4.11 -6.86
C TYR A 76 7.71 3.90 -5.40
N GLY A 77 7.88 4.90 -4.54
CA GLY A 77 7.36 4.89 -3.18
C GLY A 77 5.83 4.83 -3.14
N ILE A 78 5.15 5.68 -3.92
CA ILE A 78 3.68 5.66 -4.05
C ILE A 78 3.21 4.32 -4.61
N TYR A 79 3.86 3.83 -5.67
CA TYR A 79 3.57 2.51 -6.22
C TYR A 79 3.64 1.43 -5.13
N THR A 80 4.75 1.39 -4.39
CA THR A 80 4.99 0.38 -3.35
C THR A 80 4.02 0.53 -2.18
N PHE A 81 3.60 1.75 -1.82
CA PHE A 81 2.55 1.97 -0.85
C PHE A 81 1.24 1.27 -1.24
N PHE A 82 0.86 1.24 -2.53
CA PHE A 82 -0.38 0.57 -2.94
C PHE A 82 -0.23 -0.93 -3.13
N VAL A 83 0.92 -1.41 -3.61
CA VAL A 83 1.12 -2.83 -3.94
C VAL A 83 1.81 -3.64 -2.84
N GLY A 84 2.28 -2.96 -1.80
CA GLY A 84 2.97 -3.51 -0.64
C GLY A 84 4.33 -4.11 -0.93
N PHE A 85 4.70 -5.13 -0.16
CA PHE A 85 5.95 -5.89 -0.29
C PHE A 85 6.31 -6.30 -1.72
N VAL A 86 5.33 -6.55 -2.60
CA VAL A 86 5.59 -6.87 -4.02
C VAL A 86 6.38 -5.77 -4.71
N GLY A 87 6.10 -4.50 -4.39
CA GLY A 87 6.84 -3.35 -4.92
C GLY A 87 8.31 -3.33 -4.46
N LEU A 88 8.57 -3.66 -3.18
CA LEU A 88 9.93 -3.83 -2.67
C LEU A 88 10.64 -5.00 -3.35
N TRP A 89 9.95 -6.14 -3.51
CA TRP A 89 10.50 -7.31 -4.18
C TRP A 89 10.92 -6.98 -5.61
N GLU A 90 10.06 -6.31 -6.37
CA GLU A 90 10.35 -5.85 -7.75
C GLU A 90 11.52 -4.87 -7.80
N LEU A 91 11.70 -4.02 -6.76
CA LEU A 91 12.79 -3.06 -6.70
C LEU A 91 14.16 -3.73 -6.56
N PHE A 92 14.24 -4.75 -5.71
CA PHE A 92 15.49 -5.48 -5.45
C PHE A 92 15.72 -6.64 -6.41
N ASN A 93 14.71 -7.05 -7.18
CA ASN A 93 14.80 -8.12 -8.18
C ASN A 93 14.30 -7.62 -9.55
N PRO A 94 15.00 -6.63 -10.15
CA PRO A 94 14.64 -6.16 -11.47
C PRO A 94 14.81 -7.31 -12.46
N THR A 95 13.69 -7.86 -12.94
CA THR A 95 13.70 -8.78 -14.08
C THR A 95 13.77 -7.95 -15.36
N SER A 96 14.46 -8.46 -16.37
CA SER A 96 14.77 -7.84 -17.67
C SER A 96 13.55 -7.48 -18.55
N GLU A 97 12.36 -7.36 -17.97
CA GLU A 97 11.08 -7.11 -18.65
C GLU A 97 10.45 -5.76 -18.29
N SER A 98 11.05 -4.95 -17.40
CA SER A 98 10.58 -3.57 -17.14
C SER A 98 11.13 -2.53 -18.14
N SER A 99 11.80 -3.00 -19.19
CA SER A 99 12.46 -2.22 -20.24
C SER A 99 11.92 -2.55 -21.65
N SER A 100 10.61 -2.74 -21.78
CA SER A 100 9.91 -2.83 -23.06
C SER A 100 8.76 -1.84 -23.09
#